data_AF-A0A822BQI6-F1
#
_entry.id   AF-A0A822BQI6-F1
#
_cell.length_a   1.000
_cell.length_b   1.000
_cell.length_c   1.000
_cell.angle_alpha   90.00
_cell.angle_beta   90.00
_cell.angle_gamma   90.00
#
_symmetry.space_group_name_H-M   'P 1'
#
loop_
_entity.id
_entity.type
_entity.pdbx_description
1 polymer ?
#
loop_
_entity_poly.entity_id
_entity_poly.type
_entity_poly.pdbx_seq_one_letter_code
_entity_poly.pdbx_strand_id
1 'polypeptide(L)' 'SKPDIIVANTCVNNVGVLLNAGSGTFSAQTTYSTGGYPWAVAVVDVNSDSKPDIIVANYNDNTVSVLLAG' A
#
# COMPACT_ATOMS: atom_id res chain seq x y z
N SER A 1 12.88 -1.72 14.55
CA SER A 1 11.68 -2.03 13.74
C SER A 1 12.13 -2.67 12.45
N LYS A 2 11.26 -3.45 11.80
CA LYS A 2 11.51 -4.11 10.51
C LYS A 2 10.64 -3.39 9.47
N PRO A 3 11.07 -2.24 8.93
CA PRO A 3 10.22 -1.44 8.04
C PRO A 3 10.05 -2.16 6.71
N ASP A 4 8.82 -2.21 6.23
CA ASP A 4 8.44 -2.74 4.91
C ASP A 4 8.42 -1.62 3.86
N ILE A 5 8.24 -1.99 2.59
CA ILE A 5 8.10 -1.02 1.48
C ILE A 5 6.70 -1.13 0.89
N ILE A 6 6.12 0.04 0.59
CA ILE A 6 4.85 0.18 -0.11
C ILE A 6 5.10 0.99 -1.39
N VAL A 7 4.59 0.51 -2.52
CA VAL A 7 4.81 1.11 -3.85
C VAL A 7 3.48 1.30 -4.55
N ALA A 8 3.19 2.52 -5.01
CA ALA A 8 2.09 2.77 -5.95
C ALA A 8 2.53 2.38 -7.37
N ASN A 9 1.86 1.39 -7.96
CA ASN A 9 2.16 0.94 -9.32
C ASN A 9 1.18 1.60 -10.30
N THR A 10 1.48 2.86 -10.62
CA THR A 10 0.59 3.81 -11.31
C THR A 10 -0.07 3.29 -12.59
N CYS A 11 0.68 2.65 -13.49
CA CYS A 11 0.14 2.23 -14.80
C CYS A 11 -0.68 0.92 -14.75
N VAL A 12 -0.66 0.20 -13.63
CA VAL A 12 -1.32 -1.12 -13.47
C VAL A 12 -2.36 -1.12 -12.36
N ASN A 13 -2.71 0.05 -11.83
CA ASN A 13 -3.82 0.28 -10.91
C ASN A 13 -3.80 -0.62 -9.66
N ASN A 14 -2.62 -0.74 -9.05
CA ASN A 14 -2.47 -1.45 -7.79
C ASN A 14 -1.40 -0.79 -6.90
N VAL A 15 -1.41 -1.16 -5.62
CA VAL A 15 -0.31 -0.93 -4.70
C VAL A 15 0.38 -2.26 -4.42
N GLY A 16 1.69 -2.25 -4.21
CA GLY A 16 2.43 -3.42 -3.81
C GLY A 16 3.15 -3.26 -2.48
N VAL A 17 3.21 -4.35 -1.73
CA VAL A 17 3.85 -4.45 -0.43
C VAL A 17 5.02 -5.42 -0.54
N LEU A 18 6.21 -4.97 -0.14
CA LEU A 18 7.40 -5.80 -0.06
C LEU A 18 7.80 -5.92 1.41
N LEU A 19 7.66 -7.12 1.95
CA LEU A 19 7.99 -7.39 3.34
C LEU A 19 9.50 -7.50 3.50
N ASN A 20 10.04 -6.76 4.45
CA ASN A 20 11.45 -6.80 4.79
C ASN A 20 11.75 -8.15 5.46
N ALA A 21 12.83 -8.82 5.05
CA ALA A 21 13.27 -10.10 5.60
C ALA A 21 14.05 -9.94 6.92
N GLY A 22 14.55 -8.73 7.21
CA GLY A 22 15.29 -8.38 8.43
C GLY A 22 16.79 -8.20 8.17
N SER A 23 17.25 -8.56 6.98
CA SER A 23 18.64 -8.44 6.52
C SER A 23 18.84 -7.33 5.48
N GLY A 24 17.86 -6.43 5.33
CA GLY A 24 17.85 -5.42 4.26
C GLY A 24 17.44 -5.96 2.89
N THR A 25 17.08 -7.25 2.80
CA THR A 25 16.42 -7.83 1.63
C THR A 25 14.90 -7.81 1.82
N PHE A 26 14.16 -7.85 0.71
CA PHE A 26 12.71 -7.83 0.70
C PHE A 26 12.16 -9.03 -0.06
N SER A 27 11.03 -9.56 0.39
CA SER A 27 10.29 -10.61 -0.32
C SER A 27 9.69 -10.09 -1.63
N ALA A 28 9.25 -11.03 -2.48
CA ALA A 28 8.49 -10.69 -3.67
C ALA A 28 7.25 -9.85 -3.31
N GLN A 29 6.92 -8.90 -4.19
CA GLN A 29 5.82 -7.97 -4.00
C GLN A 29 4.48 -8.72 -3.96
N THR A 30 3.71 -8.48 -2.91
CA THR A 30 2.27 -8.80 -2.89
C THR A 30 1.51 -7.57 -3.37
N THR A 31 0.54 -7.74 -4.26
CA THR A 31 -0.18 -6.61 -4.87
C THR A 31 -1.65 -6.62 -4.48
N TYR A 32 -2.21 -5.41 -4.39
CA TYR A 32 -3.60 -5.18 -4.04
C TYR A 32 -4.18 -4.12 -4.97
N SER A 33 -5.32 -4.43 -5.59
CA SER A 33 -5.97 -3.54 -6.53
C SER A 33 -6.38 -2.22 -5.89
N THR A 34 -6.28 -1.15 -6.67
CA THR A 34 -6.73 0.20 -6.29
C THR A 34 -7.64 0.76 -7.39
N GLY A 35 -8.02 2.03 -7.27
CA GLY A 35 -8.51 2.78 -8.43
C GLY A 35 -7.40 3.10 -9.42
N GLY A 36 -7.78 3.84 -10.47
CA GLY A 36 -6.93 4.22 -11.59
C GLY A 36 -5.84 5.24 -11.23
N TYR A 37 -4.64 4.99 -11.76
CA TYR A 37 -3.47 5.88 -11.63
C TYR A 37 -3.17 6.22 -10.16
N PRO A 38 -2.87 5.21 -9.30
CA PRO A 38 -2.47 5.47 -7.93
C PRO A 38 -1.21 6.32 -7.90
N TRP A 39 -1.27 7.44 -7.16
CA TRP A 39 -0.25 8.49 -7.18
C TRP A 39 0.47 8.66 -5.84
N ALA A 40 -0.26 8.56 -4.74
CA ALA A 40 0.27 8.75 -3.39
C ALA A 40 -0.25 7.66 -2.45
N VAL A 41 0.59 7.32 -1.46
CA VAL A 41 0.28 6.35 -0.41
C VAL A 41 0.48 6.99 0.96
N ALA A 42 -0.39 6.65 1.91
CA ALA A 42 -0.22 6.94 3.33
C ALA A 42 -0.46 5.67 4.15
N VAL A 43 0.17 5.60 5.31
CA VAL A 43 0.09 4.46 6.23
C VAL A 43 -0.34 4.94 7.59
N VAL A 44 -1.51 4.49 8.04
CA VAL A 44 -2.11 4.90 9.31
C VAL A 44 -3.19 3.88 9.67
N ASP A 45 -3.39 3.62 10.96
CA ASP A 45 -4.54 2.87 11.46
C ASP A 45 -5.81 3.73 11.30
N VAL A 46 -6.66 3.40 10.33
CA VAL A 46 -7.89 4.16 10.05
C VAL A 46 -9.11 3.59 10.74
N ASN A 47 -9.08 2.32 11.12
CA ASN A 47 -10.23 1.59 11.67
C ASN A 47 -10.11 1.36 13.20
N SER A 48 -9.02 1.82 13.82
CA SER A 48 -8.69 1.68 15.24
C SER A 48 -8.46 0.24 15.72
N ASP A 49 -7.95 -0.64 14.84
CA ASP A 49 -7.62 -2.04 15.19
C ASP A 49 -6.17 -2.24 15.67
N SER A 50 -5.40 -1.15 15.82
CA SER A 50 -3.99 -1.13 16.16
C SER A 50 -3.05 -1.72 15.10
N LYS A 51 -3.52 -1.89 13.86
CA LYS A 51 -2.72 -2.31 12.70
C LYS A 51 -2.69 -1.16 11.67
N PRO A 52 -1.53 -0.88 11.07
CA PRO A 52 -1.44 0.16 10.06
C PRO A 52 -2.12 -0.27 8.76
N ASP A 53 -3.08 0.52 8.30
CA ASP A 53 -3.75 0.36 7.01
C ASP A 53 -3.01 1.13 5.90
N ILE A 54 -3.36 0.86 4.65
CA ILE A 54 -2.84 1.58 3.47
C ILE A 54 -3.94 2.42 2.83
N ILE A 55 -3.70 3.72 2.71
CA ILE A 55 -4.57 4.67 1.99
C ILE A 55 -3.89 5.03 0.67
N VAL A 56 -4.63 4.95 -0.44
CA VAL A 56 -4.11 5.25 -1.78
C VAL A 56 -4.96 6.30 -2.46
N ALA A 57 -4.34 7.39 -2.91
CA ALA A 57 -4.99 8.39 -3.76
C ALA A 57 -4.94 7.96 -5.22
N ASN A 58 -6.12 7.76 -5.83
CA ASN A 58 -6.27 7.32 -7.21
C ASN A 58 -6.57 8.54 -8.09
N TYR A 59 -5.52 9.08 -8.73
CA TYR A 59 -5.60 10.38 -9.38
C TYR A 59 -6.57 10.38 -10.57
N ASN A 60 -6.52 9.37 -11.44
CA ASN A 60 -7.32 9.35 -12.65
C ASN A 60 -8.82 9.17 -12.36
N ASP A 61 -9.13 8.36 -11.35
CA ASP A 61 -10.51 8.00 -11.05
C ASP A 61 -11.17 8.99 -10.08
N ASN A 62 -10.41 9.94 -9.52
CA ASN A 62 -10.88 10.85 -8.47
C ASN A 62 -11.44 10.10 -7.24
N THR A 63 -10.80 9.00 -6.86
CA THR A 63 -11.20 8.18 -5.71
C THR A 63 -10.05 7.97 -4.72
N VAL A 64 -10.38 7.44 -3.54
CA VAL A 64 -9.42 6.95 -2.57
C VAL A 64 -9.70 5.47 -2.31
N SER A 65 -8.66 4.65 -2.33
CA SER A 65 -8.74 3.25 -1.89
C SER A 65 -8.22 3.13 -0.45
N VAL A 66 -8.87 2.30 0.36
CA VAL A 66 -8.44 1.96 1.72
C VAL A 66 -8.29 0.45 1.80
N LEU A 67 -7.10 0.00 2.16
CA LEU A 67 -6.77 -1.41 2.33
C LEU A 67 -6.57 -1.66 3.81
N LEU A 68 -7.53 -2.36 4.41
CA LEU A 68 -7.50 -2.69 5.83
C LEU A 68 -6.52 -3.82 6.11
N ALA A 69 -5.74 -3.69 7.17
CA ALA A 69 -4.93 -4.76 7.70
C ALA A 69 -5.82 -5.84 8.34
N GLY A 70 -5.43 -7.10 8.16
CA GLY A 70 -6.11 -8.28 8.70
C GLY A 70 -5.52 -8.72 10.03
#